data_AF-A0A0L0W6W2-F1
#
_entry.id   AF-A0A0L0W6W2-F1
#
_cell.length_a   1.000
_cell.length_b   1.000
_cell.length_c   1.000
_cell.angle_alpha   90.00
_cell.angle_beta   90.00
_cell.angle_gamma   90.00
#
_symmetry.space_group_name_H-M   'P 1'
#
loop_
_entity.id
_entity.type
_entity.pdbx_description
1 polymer ?
#
loop_
_entity_poly.entity_id
_entity_poly.type
_entity_poly.pdbx_seq_one_letter_code
_entity_poly.pdbx_strand_id
1 'polypeptide(L)'
;MKKTNFSKDLMDKIKEISESCSGCRLCVKECLMLEEYCNSPKDLFQKVLETETIDPAIPYSCNMCNQCTIVCPKNLEIQDKFMEMRQAFVKDNNGKSPMKGHSAIEMHQLLSFSKMFTTGKLNKQREEGKHE
;
A
#
# COMPACT_ATOMS: atom_id res chain seq x y z
N MET A 1 9.88 -6.60 -12.34
CA MET A 1 8.58 -6.01 -11.96
C MET A 1 8.39 -4.69 -12.69
N LYS A 2 7.16 -4.24 -12.92
CA LYS A 2 6.92 -2.91 -13.51
C LYS A 2 7.25 -1.83 -12.48
N LYS A 3 7.87 -0.73 -12.92
CA LYS A 3 8.05 0.47 -12.09
C LYS A 3 6.70 0.95 -11.59
N THR A 4 6.65 1.31 -10.30
CA THR A 4 5.47 1.92 -9.70
C THR A 4 5.72 3.42 -9.64
N ASN A 5 4.74 4.22 -10.01
CA ASN A 5 4.80 5.67 -9.99
C ASN A 5 4.54 6.18 -8.58
N PHE A 6 5.56 6.06 -7.72
CA PHE A 6 5.53 6.65 -6.40
C PHE A 6 5.60 8.17 -6.48
N SER A 7 4.81 8.85 -5.64
CA SER A 7 4.87 10.31 -5.56
C SER A 7 6.23 10.76 -5.04
N LYS A 8 6.66 11.97 -5.44
CA LYS A 8 7.91 12.55 -4.94
C LYS A 8 7.93 12.64 -3.41
N ASP A 9 6.81 13.03 -2.80
CA ASP A 9 6.64 13.10 -1.34
C ASP A 9 6.86 11.74 -0.65
N LEU A 10 6.29 10.66 -1.21
CA LEU A 10 6.52 9.31 -0.69
C LEU A 10 8.01 8.92 -0.78
N MET A 11 8.65 9.19 -1.92
CA MET A 11 10.08 8.86 -2.11
C MET A 11 10.98 9.65 -1.14
N ASP A 12 10.68 10.92 -0.91
CA ASP A 12 11.42 11.77 0.05
C ASP A 12 11.28 11.24 1.49
N LYS A 13 10.07 10.83 1.90
CA LYS A 13 9.82 10.24 3.23
C LYS A 13 10.46 8.85 3.40
N ILE A 14 10.42 8.02 2.35
CA ILE A 14 11.13 6.72 2.34
C ILE A 14 12.64 6.94 2.51
N LYS A 15 13.19 7.96 1.84
CA LYS A 15 14.60 8.34 1.98
C LYS A 15 14.93 8.79 3.40
N GLU A 16 14.11 9.62 4.01
CA GLU A 16 14.27 10.04 5.41
C GLU A 16 14.34 8.84 6.37
N ILE A 17 13.43 7.87 6.20
CA ILE A 17 13.43 6.65 7.02
C ILE A 17 14.70 5.82 6.76
N SER A 18 15.12 5.68 5.51
CA SER A 18 16.33 4.92 5.15
C SER A 18 17.61 5.52 5.76
N GLU A 19 17.73 6.85 5.73
CA GLU A 19 18.88 7.58 6.30
C GLU A 19 18.82 7.63 7.83
N SER A 20 17.63 7.78 8.40
CA SER A 20 17.44 7.89 9.85
C SER A 20 17.45 6.54 10.57
N CYS A 21 17.09 5.44 9.92
CA CYS A 21 17.05 4.13 10.57
C CYS A 21 18.43 3.69 11.06
N SER A 22 18.51 3.37 12.36
CA SER A 22 19.76 2.90 13.01
C SER A 22 20.04 1.41 12.80
N GLY A 23 19.11 0.65 12.21
CA GLY A 23 19.26 -0.80 12.04
C GLY A 23 19.10 -1.60 13.35
N CYS A 24 18.43 -1.06 14.38
CA CYS A 24 18.26 -1.72 15.68
C CYS A 24 17.36 -2.97 15.68
N ARG A 25 16.55 -3.16 14.62
CA ARG A 25 15.64 -4.32 14.41
C ARG A 25 14.52 -4.53 15.43
N LEU A 26 14.27 -3.61 16.35
CA LEU A 26 13.15 -3.73 17.30
C LEU A 26 11.80 -3.91 16.59
N CYS A 27 11.55 -3.11 15.55
CA CYS A 27 10.33 -3.22 14.74
C CYS A 27 10.20 -4.54 13.97
N VAL A 28 11.32 -5.16 13.57
CA VAL A 28 11.34 -6.45 12.86
C VAL A 28 10.96 -7.58 13.82
N LYS A 29 11.49 -7.55 15.05
CA LYS A 29 11.17 -8.53 16.09
C LYS A 29 9.68 -8.54 16.46
N GLU A 30 9.02 -7.39 16.37
CA GLU A 30 7.61 -7.21 16.73
C GLU A 30 6.63 -7.40 15.56
N CYS A 31 7.14 -7.68 14.34
CA CYS A 31 6.31 -7.71 13.14
C CYS A 31 6.67 -8.88 12.23
N LEU A 32 5.81 -9.90 12.19
CA LEU A 32 5.97 -11.09 11.35
C LEU A 32 6.18 -10.76 9.87
N MET A 33 5.48 -9.74 9.36
CA MET A 33 5.66 -9.28 7.98
C MET A 33 7.07 -8.73 7.75
N LEU A 34 7.57 -7.87 8.64
CA LEU A 34 8.91 -7.32 8.49
C LEU A 34 9.98 -8.41 8.64
N GLU A 35 9.79 -9.35 9.56
CA GLU A 35 10.68 -10.51 9.73
C GLU A 35 10.76 -11.38 8.46
N GLU A 36 9.64 -11.59 7.76
CA GLU A 36 9.59 -12.37 6.54
C GLU A 36 10.23 -11.66 5.34
N TYR A 37 9.93 -10.37 5.16
CA TYR A 37 10.28 -9.66 3.92
C TYR A 37 11.56 -8.82 3.99
N CYS A 38 12.11 -8.54 5.16
CA CYS A 38 13.30 -7.70 5.25
C CYS A 38 14.20 -7.98 6.46
N ASN A 39 15.47 -7.62 6.30
CA ASN A 39 16.43 -7.62 7.41
C ASN A 39 16.25 -6.37 8.30
N SER A 40 15.94 -5.23 7.69
CA SER A 40 15.53 -4.01 8.37
C SER A 40 14.69 -3.13 7.44
N PRO A 41 13.88 -2.19 7.98
CA PRO A 41 13.17 -1.21 7.15
C PRO A 41 14.10 -0.40 6.26
N LYS A 42 15.35 -0.16 6.72
CA LYS A 42 16.38 0.54 5.93
C LYS A 42 16.69 -0.23 4.65
N ASP A 43 17.00 -1.51 4.78
CA ASP A 43 17.38 -2.35 3.63
C ASP A 43 16.22 -2.48 2.63
N LEU A 44 14.99 -2.58 3.14
CA LEU A 44 13.79 -2.62 2.30
C LEU A 44 13.61 -1.31 1.54
N PHE A 45 13.60 -0.18 2.25
CA PHE A 45 13.36 1.13 1.64
C PHE A 45 14.50 1.59 0.74
N GLN A 46 15.74 1.23 1.04
CA GLN A 46 16.87 1.48 0.14
C GLN A 46 16.70 0.78 -1.21
N LYS A 47 16.25 -0.48 -1.23
CA LYS A 47 15.93 -1.18 -2.48
C LYS A 47 14.81 -0.50 -3.26
N VAL A 48 13.81 0.05 -2.57
CA VAL A 48 12.73 0.82 -3.20
C VAL A 48 13.29 2.10 -3.84
N LEU A 49 14.18 2.82 -3.15
CA LEU A 49 14.83 4.03 -3.68
C LEU A 49 15.69 3.74 -4.91
N GLU A 50 16.39 2.60 -4.95
CA GLU A 50 17.27 2.22 -6.05
C GLU A 50 16.49 1.72 -7.28
N THR A 51 15.41 0.97 -7.06
CA THR A 51 14.70 0.27 -8.15
C THR A 51 13.39 0.92 -8.58
N GLU A 52 12.82 1.78 -7.74
CA GLU A 52 11.45 2.32 -7.88
C GLU A 52 10.40 1.20 -8.01
N THR A 53 10.67 0.06 -7.39
CA THR A 53 9.80 -1.12 -7.41
C THR A 53 9.76 -1.79 -6.04
N ILE A 54 8.61 -2.42 -5.74
CA ILE A 54 8.43 -3.32 -4.60
C ILE A 54 7.38 -4.36 -4.96
N ASP A 55 7.49 -5.57 -4.42
CA ASP A 55 6.46 -6.60 -4.64
C ASP A 55 5.20 -6.13 -3.91
N PRO A 56 4.05 -5.98 -4.60
CA PRO A 56 2.80 -5.60 -3.94
C PRO A 56 2.45 -6.48 -2.74
N ALA A 57 2.86 -7.75 -2.71
CA ALA A 57 2.66 -8.61 -1.56
C ALA A 57 3.22 -8.00 -0.26
N ILE A 58 4.36 -7.30 -0.31
CA ILE A 58 5.01 -6.72 0.87
C ILE A 58 4.13 -5.66 1.55
N PRO A 59 3.75 -4.53 0.91
CA PRO A 59 2.87 -3.56 1.54
C PRO A 59 1.49 -4.13 1.81
N TYR A 60 0.96 -5.06 1.00
CA TYR A 60 -0.34 -5.68 1.25
C TYR A 60 -0.34 -6.72 2.40
N SER A 61 0.83 -7.23 2.80
CA SER A 61 0.98 -8.08 4.01
C SER A 61 1.02 -7.26 5.32
N CYS A 62 1.14 -5.93 5.26
CA CYS A 62 1.07 -5.09 6.46
C CYS A 62 -0.34 -5.09 7.10
N ASN A 63 -0.48 -5.44 8.38
CA ASN A 63 -1.79 -5.42 9.04
C ASN A 63 -2.23 -4.03 9.55
N MET A 64 -1.47 -2.97 9.26
CA MET A 64 -1.76 -1.61 9.72
C MET A 64 -1.94 -1.49 11.25
N CYS A 65 -1.23 -2.32 12.01
CA CYS A 65 -1.27 -2.32 13.48
C CYS A 65 -0.41 -1.24 14.14
N ASN A 66 0.42 -0.55 13.35
CA ASN A 66 1.33 0.52 13.77
C ASN A 66 2.44 0.15 14.79
N GLN A 67 2.55 -1.13 15.17
CA GLN A 67 3.53 -1.58 16.18
C GLN A 67 4.98 -1.24 15.81
N CYS A 68 5.35 -1.36 14.53
CA CYS A 68 6.71 -1.06 14.04
C CYS A 68 7.12 0.41 14.24
N THR A 69 6.18 1.34 14.23
CA THR A 69 6.41 2.77 14.48
C THR A 69 6.48 3.04 15.99
N ILE A 70 5.56 2.46 16.77
CA ILE A 70 5.51 2.64 18.23
C ILE A 70 6.81 2.18 18.91
N VAL A 71 7.35 1.03 18.50
CA VAL A 71 8.59 0.48 19.11
C VAL A 71 9.87 1.10 18.53
N CYS A 72 9.77 1.96 17.52
CA CYS A 72 10.93 2.57 16.90
C CYS A 72 11.47 3.68 17.80
N PRO A 73 12.74 3.61 18.27
CA PRO A 73 13.30 4.63 19.16
C PRO A 73 13.48 5.99 18.49
N LYS A 74 13.42 6.03 17.15
CA LYS A 74 13.47 7.25 16.33
C LYS A 74 12.09 7.70 15.84
N ASN A 75 11.02 7.04 16.28
CA ASN A 75 9.64 7.34 15.93
C ASN A 75 9.40 7.41 14.40
N LEU A 76 10.00 6.47 13.65
CA LEU A 76 9.87 6.43 12.19
C LEU A 76 8.49 5.88 11.80
N GLU A 77 7.76 6.62 10.95
CA GLU A 77 6.42 6.30 10.44
C GLU A 77 6.42 5.17 9.38
N ILE A 78 6.99 4.01 9.73
CA ILE A 78 7.17 2.85 8.86
C ILE A 78 5.82 2.32 8.35
N GLN A 79 4.81 2.21 9.21
CA GLN A 79 3.50 1.68 8.82
C GLN A 79 2.82 2.56 7.77
N ASP A 80 2.94 3.87 7.89
CA ASP A 80 2.31 4.81 6.95
C ASP A 80 2.92 4.71 5.56
N LYS A 81 4.21 4.39 5.45
CA LYS A 81 4.83 4.18 4.13
C LYS A 81 4.21 2.99 3.41
N PHE A 82 3.87 1.92 4.12
CA PHE A 82 3.16 0.79 3.50
C PHE A 82 1.75 1.18 3.06
N MET A 83 1.05 2.05 3.80
CA MET A 83 -0.26 2.56 3.38
C MET A 83 -0.16 3.44 2.13
N GLU A 84 0.78 4.38 2.11
CA GLU A 84 1.05 5.25 0.97
C GLU A 84 1.44 4.43 -0.28
N MET A 85 2.23 3.36 -0.12
CA MET A 85 2.53 2.42 -1.21
C MET A 85 1.27 1.71 -1.74
N ARG A 86 0.35 1.27 -0.86
CA ARG A 86 -0.94 0.69 -1.32
C ARG A 86 -1.75 1.69 -2.13
N GLN A 87 -1.81 2.94 -1.68
CA GLN A 87 -2.51 4.01 -2.38
C GLN A 87 -1.89 4.26 -3.76
N ALA A 88 -0.56 4.30 -3.86
CA ALA A 88 0.16 4.43 -5.11
C ALA A 88 -0.16 3.27 -6.08
N PHE A 89 -0.14 2.02 -5.59
CA PHE A 89 -0.52 0.87 -6.40
C PHE A 89 -1.94 0.93 -6.93
N VAL A 90 -2.90 1.35 -6.11
CA VAL A 90 -4.30 1.50 -6.52
C VAL A 90 -4.43 2.60 -7.58
N LYS A 91 -3.75 3.74 -7.38
CA LYS A 91 -3.76 4.85 -8.33
C LYS A 91 -3.18 4.43 -9.69
N ASP A 92 -2.05 3.74 -9.68
CA ASP A 92 -1.38 3.26 -10.90
C ASP A 92 -2.15 2.16 -11.64
N ASN A 93 -3.00 1.44 -10.92
CA ASN A 93 -3.81 0.34 -11.44
C ASN A 93 -5.28 0.75 -11.60
N ASN A 94 -5.54 1.97 -12.09
CA ASN A 94 -6.86 2.49 -12.45
C ASN A 94 -7.92 2.36 -11.33
N GLY A 95 -7.51 2.63 -10.08
CA GLY A 95 -8.40 2.56 -8.93
C GLY A 95 -8.64 1.14 -8.41
N LYS A 96 -7.90 0.13 -8.89
CA LYS A 96 -8.02 -1.27 -8.46
C LYS A 96 -6.78 -1.73 -7.70
N SER A 97 -6.95 -2.61 -6.70
CA SER A 97 -5.81 -3.27 -6.08
C SER A 97 -5.05 -4.13 -7.11
N PRO A 98 -3.70 -4.17 -7.10
CA PRO A 98 -2.91 -5.07 -7.94
C PRO A 98 -3.04 -6.55 -7.52
N MET A 99 -3.66 -6.82 -6.37
CA MET A 99 -3.85 -8.18 -5.85
C MET A 99 -4.90 -8.94 -6.65
N LYS A 100 -4.58 -10.18 -7.02
CA LYS A 100 -5.49 -11.08 -7.74
C LYS A 100 -6.60 -11.61 -6.80
N GLY A 101 -7.67 -12.16 -7.39
CA GLY A 101 -8.74 -12.84 -6.64
C GLY A 101 -10.03 -12.03 -6.45
N HIS A 102 -10.06 -10.78 -6.90
CA HIS A 102 -11.22 -9.89 -6.72
C HIS A 102 -12.34 -10.07 -7.76
N SER A 103 -12.18 -10.91 -8.79
CA SER A 103 -13.13 -10.99 -9.91
C SER A 103 -14.56 -11.37 -9.48
N ALA A 104 -14.71 -12.29 -8.52
CA ALA A 104 -16.02 -12.67 -7.99
C ALA A 104 -16.69 -11.48 -7.26
N ILE A 105 -15.90 -10.69 -6.53
CA ILE A 105 -16.39 -9.50 -5.82
C ILE A 105 -16.76 -8.40 -6.82
N GLU A 106 -15.95 -8.20 -7.87
CA GLU A 106 -16.25 -7.23 -8.94
C GLU A 106 -17.57 -7.59 -9.65
N MET A 107 -17.78 -8.87 -9.96
CA MET A 107 -19.04 -9.35 -10.54
C MET A 107 -20.21 -9.18 -9.59
N HIS A 108 -20.04 -9.55 -8.31
CA HIS A 108 -21.06 -9.36 -7.29
C HIS A 108 -21.43 -7.88 -7.15
N GLN A 109 -20.46 -6.96 -7.10
CA GLN A 109 -20.69 -5.52 -7.03
C GLN A 109 -21.43 -5.01 -8.28
N LEU A 110 -20.98 -5.41 -9.48
CA LEU A 110 -21.62 -5.00 -10.73
C LEU A 110 -23.09 -5.43 -10.79
N LEU A 111 -23.40 -6.68 -10.42
CA LEU A 111 -24.76 -7.20 -10.45
C LEU A 111 -25.63 -6.60 -9.35
N SER A 112 -25.11 -6.50 -8.12
CA SER A 112 -25.86 -5.97 -6.97
C SER A 112 -26.36 -4.55 -7.20
N PHE A 113 -25.59 -3.72 -7.90
CA PHE A 113 -25.98 -2.34 -8.24
C PHE A 113 -26.72 -2.19 -9.57
N SER A 114 -27.07 -3.30 -10.23
CA SER A 114 -27.87 -3.26 -11.46
C SER A 114 -29.35 -3.02 -11.17
N LYS A 115 -30.08 -2.50 -12.17
CA LYS A 115 -31.53 -2.27 -12.08
C LYS A 115 -32.33 -3.53 -11.76
N MET A 116 -31.82 -4.70 -12.12
CA MET A 116 -32.48 -5.98 -11.87
C MET A 116 -32.43 -6.39 -10.40
N PHE A 117 -31.38 -6.00 -9.68
CA PHE A 117 -31.14 -6.38 -8.28
C PHE A 117 -31.27 -5.21 -7.30
N THR A 118 -31.60 -4.00 -7.77
CA THR A 118 -31.78 -2.80 -6.93
C THR A 118 -33.19 -2.22 -7.06
N THR A 119 -33.91 -2.09 -5.94
CA THR A 119 -35.27 -1.50 -5.89
C THR A 119 -35.26 0.03 -5.68
N GLY A 120 -34.10 0.62 -5.32
CA GLY A 120 -33.93 2.07 -5.10
C GLY A 120 -33.52 2.85 -6.36
N LYS A 121 -33.81 4.15 -6.43
CA LYS A 121 -33.31 5.03 -7.51
C LYS A 121 -31.78 5.01 -7.52
N LEU A 122 -31.17 4.68 -8.67
CA LEU A 122 -29.74 4.85 -8.91
C LEU A 122 -29.33 6.30 -8.59
N ASN A 123 -28.38 6.47 -7.67
CA ASN A 123 -27.82 7.77 -7.34
C ASN A 123 -27.00 8.25 -8.54
N LYS A 124 -27.43 9.33 -9.21
CA LYS A 124 -26.85 9.86 -10.47
C LYS A 124 -25.37 10.29 -10.39
N GLN A 125 -24.78 10.36 -9.20
CA GLN A 125 -23.43 10.87 -8.96
C GLN A 125 -22.28 10.00 -9.48
N ARG A 126 -22.53 8.90 -10.21
CA ARG A 126 -21.48 7.97 -10.69
C ARG A 126 -21.26 7.94 -12.20
N GLU A 127 -22.04 8.67 -13.01
CA GLU A 127 -21.80 8.73 -14.47
C GLU A 127 -20.65 9.68 -14.84
N GLU A 128 -20.26 10.60 -13.95
CA GLU A 128 -19.29 11.68 -14.25
C GLU A 128 -17.81 11.30 -13.99
N GLY A 129 -17.51 10.15 -13.39
CA GLY A 129 -16.14 9.74 -13.04
C GLY A 129 -15.34 9.02 -14.14
N LYS A 130 -15.75 9.10 -15.41
CA LYS A 130 -15.07 8.41 -16.54
C LYS A 130 -14.22 9.33 -17.43
N HIS A 131 -14.11 10.61 -17.11
CA HIS A 131 -13.18 11.52 -17.77
C HIS A 131 -12.61 12.52 -16.77
N GLU A 132 -11.50 12.15 -16.14
CA GLU A 132 -10.41 13.07 -15.74
C GLU A 132 -9.13 12.26 -15.48
#